data_AF-A0A0B5I7G7-F1
#
_entry.id   AF-A0A0B5I7G7-F1
#
_cell.length_a   1.000
_cell.length_b   1.000
_cell.length_c   1.000
_cell.angle_alpha   90.00
_cell.angle_beta   90.00
_cell.angle_gamma   90.00
#
_symmetry.space_group_name_H-M   'P 1'
#
loop_
_entity.id
_entity.type
_entity.pdbx_description
1 polymer ?
#
loop_
_entity_poly.entity_id
_entity_poly.type
_entity_poly.pdbx_seq_one_letter_code
_entity_poly.pdbx_strand_id
1 'polypeptide(L)'
;MGLALVLPEALHLGWSAVPVVDPMLYLIALVTGGWSIAASPVVIYAVYALGATAVVWPCARVGDWASLFQQRSSGATPSVSPAPTAPGIPRSQWPELRAAGEHRAADVLVGELAAGRMNDVDCARVRRTWKDSDRDAVRRAAFVDALLSQGAAAGAHPSGDRDLSNRSAAHDLLLSQVRVGRWVAAERGPRTYHGAGLALDPELLGTSLLAVGPSGAGKTRSLIAPVVESLSLQALTGACAVVVVGAAGAQLGPDEAYDVVIRLGDPASGYDLDLYAGATDPDEAAACLAEGLVGDMDGVETRRAATVLAQLIGPYQAAYGRFPTVPVLRELLEAHPETLRALLDLLPVDGAQAMRRELESRLRQVGSATDMGPVLADRLAALDRPAFAEFFGGGGDARSFSLRAVAQHPIRVRVSLPEGGHEEAARLLNRLLLAQFQHVTRGGAGRGNFACLVLDDAAGAVTAGTVRGLQRLRTQNAGVVLALRTLAEVPEALHGPLLAIVGCRMAFAGLPTWDGKAFAEAWGTERVEMTEVAHHTVFADQPMTRAIHALRKLVTGKAVTTEAVTVREVERQRWSASDLAHAVPPGHAVLSLSHVRGEQVPPMLVDLRG
;
A
#
# COMPACT_ATOMS: atom_id res chain seq x y z
N MET A 1 5.65 -21.58 -30.24
CA MET A 1 7.07 -21.92 -30.50
C MET A 1 7.32 -23.43 -30.48
N GLY A 2 6.85 -24.20 -29.48
CA GLY A 2 7.05 -25.67 -29.42
C GLY A 2 6.43 -26.49 -30.58
N LEU A 3 5.26 -26.08 -31.10
CA LEU A 3 4.60 -26.74 -32.24
C LEU A 3 5.38 -26.58 -33.56
N ALA A 4 6.05 -25.44 -33.74
CA ALA A 4 6.87 -25.15 -34.92
C ALA A 4 8.14 -26.00 -34.99
N LEU A 5 8.58 -26.57 -33.86
CA LEU A 5 9.73 -27.46 -33.78
C LEU A 5 9.41 -28.89 -34.22
N VAL A 6 8.13 -29.31 -34.18
CA VAL A 6 7.73 -30.71 -34.42
C VAL A 6 7.09 -30.93 -35.79
N LEU A 7 6.41 -29.93 -36.37
CA LEU A 7 5.87 -29.99 -37.74
C LEU A 7 6.27 -28.76 -38.58
N PRO A 8 7.53 -28.67 -39.02
CA PRO A 8 7.99 -27.54 -39.83
C PRO A 8 7.38 -27.50 -41.24
N GLU A 9 7.11 -28.65 -41.86
CA GLU A 9 6.56 -28.72 -43.22
C GLU A 9 5.10 -28.24 -43.33
N ALA A 10 4.28 -28.46 -42.30
CA ALA A 10 2.89 -28.00 -42.26
C ALA A 10 2.77 -26.46 -42.13
N LEU A 11 3.87 -25.78 -41.78
CA LEU A 11 3.95 -24.34 -41.58
C LEU A 11 4.86 -23.64 -42.61
N HIS A 12 5.36 -24.36 -43.63
CA HIS A 12 6.30 -23.87 -44.64
C HIS A 12 7.57 -23.20 -44.05
N LEU A 13 8.02 -23.66 -42.88
CA LEU A 13 9.22 -23.17 -42.21
C LEU A 13 10.36 -24.13 -42.58
N GLY A 14 11.28 -23.72 -43.46
CA GLY A 14 12.30 -24.58 -44.09
C GLY A 14 13.42 -25.12 -43.19
N TRP A 15 13.16 -25.47 -41.93
CA TRP A 15 14.11 -26.10 -40.99
C TRP A 15 13.65 -27.52 -40.61
N SER A 16 14.59 -28.39 -40.22
CA SER A 16 14.29 -29.79 -39.85
C SER A 16 13.63 -29.90 -38.46
N ALA A 17 12.73 -30.88 -38.30
CA ALA A 17 12.04 -31.14 -37.03
C ALA A 17 13.01 -31.59 -35.93
N VAL A 18 12.61 -31.48 -34.66
CA VAL A 18 13.41 -31.93 -33.49
C VAL A 18 14.02 -33.33 -33.74
N PRO A 19 15.31 -33.57 -33.45
CA PRO A 19 16.06 -34.80 -33.79
C PRO A 19 15.61 -36.08 -33.04
N VAL A 20 14.38 -36.10 -32.51
CA VAL A 20 13.78 -37.20 -31.77
C VAL A 20 12.83 -38.03 -32.64
N VAL A 21 12.24 -37.44 -33.70
CA VAL A 21 11.23 -38.11 -34.53
C VAL A 21 11.85 -39.19 -35.42
N ASP A 22 12.95 -38.85 -36.10
CA ASP A 22 13.67 -39.78 -36.98
C ASP A 22 14.13 -41.06 -36.26
N PRO A 23 14.82 -41.00 -35.09
CA PRO A 23 15.22 -42.21 -34.38
C PRO A 23 14.04 -43.08 -33.91
N MET A 24 12.87 -42.49 -33.58
CA MET A 24 11.68 -43.29 -33.25
C MET A 24 11.12 -44.02 -34.48
N LEU A 25 11.10 -43.38 -35.65
CA LEU A 25 10.67 -44.02 -36.90
C LEU A 25 11.64 -45.14 -37.33
N TYR A 26 12.95 -44.93 -37.16
CA TYR A 26 13.95 -45.98 -37.37
C TYR A 26 13.77 -47.16 -36.42
N LEU A 27 13.48 -46.91 -35.14
CA LEU A 27 13.24 -47.95 -34.14
C LEU A 27 11.98 -48.76 -34.45
N ILE A 28 10.90 -48.10 -34.88
CA ILE A 28 9.66 -48.77 -35.30
C ILE A 28 9.93 -49.64 -36.53
N ALA A 29 10.61 -49.11 -37.55
CA ALA A 29 10.97 -49.87 -38.75
C ALA A 29 11.87 -51.09 -38.43
N LEU A 30 12.77 -50.95 -37.45
CA LEU A 30 13.64 -52.02 -36.97
C LEU A 30 12.85 -53.12 -36.25
N VAL A 31 11.90 -52.75 -35.39
CA VAL A 31 11.07 -53.70 -34.62
C VAL A 31 10.03 -54.39 -35.50
N THR A 32 9.48 -53.69 -36.49
CA THR A 32 8.46 -54.26 -37.39
C THR A 32 9.06 -54.94 -38.62
N GLY A 33 10.38 -55.00 -38.74
CA GLY A 33 11.08 -55.71 -39.82
C GLY A 33 10.92 -55.10 -41.21
N GLY A 34 10.61 -53.80 -41.31
CA GLY A 34 10.45 -53.13 -42.61
C GLY A 34 9.76 -51.77 -42.55
N TRP A 35 9.98 -50.98 -43.60
CA TRP A 35 9.46 -49.62 -43.74
C TRP A 35 7.97 -49.54 -44.12
N SER A 36 7.30 -50.65 -44.41
CA SER A 36 5.90 -50.66 -44.85
C SER A 36 4.94 -50.16 -43.76
N ILE A 37 5.23 -50.44 -42.49
CA ILE A 37 4.44 -49.97 -41.34
C ILE A 37 4.88 -48.55 -40.94
N ALA A 38 6.18 -48.25 -41.00
CA ALA A 38 6.72 -46.92 -40.72
C ALA A 38 6.35 -45.86 -41.78
N ALA A 39 6.03 -46.27 -43.01
CA ALA A 39 5.55 -45.41 -44.10
C ALA A 39 4.02 -45.23 -44.09
N SER A 40 3.29 -45.92 -43.20
CA SER A 40 1.86 -45.73 -43.06
C SER A 40 1.57 -44.32 -42.53
N PRO A 41 0.73 -43.52 -43.22
CA PRO A 41 0.41 -42.16 -42.76
C PRO A 41 -0.10 -42.15 -41.32
N VAL A 42 -0.87 -43.16 -40.93
CA VAL A 42 -1.42 -43.29 -39.57
C VAL A 42 -0.33 -43.44 -38.52
N VAL A 43 0.71 -44.24 -38.81
CA VAL A 43 1.82 -44.48 -37.88
C VAL A 43 2.71 -43.26 -37.79
N ILE A 44 2.99 -42.61 -38.92
CA ILE A 44 3.75 -41.36 -38.97
C ILE A 44 3.04 -40.28 -38.14
N TYR A 45 1.76 -40.01 -38.42
CA TYR A 45 1.01 -38.99 -37.67
C TYR A 45 0.89 -39.33 -36.18
N ALA A 46 0.79 -40.61 -35.81
CA ALA A 46 0.77 -41.03 -34.40
C ALA A 46 2.11 -40.72 -33.70
N VAL A 47 3.25 -40.99 -34.34
CA VAL A 47 4.59 -40.69 -33.79
C VAL A 47 4.81 -39.18 -33.67
N TYR A 48 4.43 -38.40 -34.69
CA TYR A 48 4.48 -36.94 -34.63
C TYR A 48 3.58 -36.37 -33.53
N ALA A 49 2.36 -36.90 -33.36
CA ALA A 49 1.45 -36.48 -32.29
C ALA A 49 2.01 -36.79 -30.90
N LEU A 50 2.65 -37.94 -30.73
CA LEU A 50 3.25 -38.36 -29.46
C LEU A 50 4.47 -37.50 -29.12
N GLY A 51 5.33 -37.23 -30.11
CA GLY A 51 6.46 -36.31 -29.97
C GLY A 51 6.02 -34.88 -29.64
N ALA A 52 5.00 -34.36 -30.34
CA ALA A 52 4.42 -33.05 -30.06
C ALA A 52 3.87 -32.97 -28.64
N THR A 53 3.16 -34.01 -28.20
CA THR A 53 2.59 -34.07 -26.85
C THR A 53 3.70 -34.09 -25.78
N ALA A 54 4.76 -34.87 -25.99
CA ALA A 54 5.89 -34.96 -25.06
C ALA A 54 6.64 -33.62 -24.88
N VAL A 55 6.70 -32.78 -25.92
CA VAL A 55 7.32 -31.44 -25.85
C VAL A 55 6.35 -30.39 -25.30
N VAL A 56 5.09 -30.41 -25.74
CA VAL A 56 4.10 -29.40 -25.36
C VAL A 56 3.64 -29.58 -23.91
N TRP A 57 3.51 -30.81 -23.42
CA TRP A 57 3.03 -31.09 -22.07
C TRP A 57 3.87 -30.46 -20.94
N PRO A 58 5.22 -30.58 -20.90
CA PRO A 58 6.02 -29.92 -19.87
C PRO A 58 5.98 -28.38 -20.01
N CYS A 59 5.98 -27.83 -21.23
CA CYS A 59 5.83 -26.38 -21.43
C CYS A 59 4.46 -25.86 -20.98
N ALA A 60 3.39 -26.61 -21.23
CA ALA A 60 2.03 -26.28 -20.79
C ALA A 60 1.91 -26.32 -19.26
N ARG A 61 2.65 -27.22 -18.60
CA ARG A 61 2.67 -27.33 -17.13
C ARG A 61 3.47 -26.21 -16.46
N VAL A 62 4.61 -25.81 -17.02
CA VAL A 62 5.44 -24.71 -16.50
C VAL A 62 4.82 -23.34 -16.81
N GLY A 63 4.17 -23.19 -17.96
CA GLY A 63 3.52 -21.95 -18.38
C GLY A 63 2.09 -21.75 -17.88
N ASP A 64 1.59 -22.62 -17.00
CA ASP A 64 0.24 -22.60 -16.46
C ASP A 64 -0.87 -22.44 -17.53
N TRP A 65 -0.77 -23.22 -18.62
CA TRP A 65 -1.73 -23.10 -19.73
C TRP A 65 -3.16 -23.48 -19.33
N ALA A 66 -3.33 -24.22 -18.23
CA ALA A 66 -4.62 -24.54 -17.66
C ALA A 66 -5.38 -23.27 -17.21
N SER A 67 -4.69 -22.28 -16.62
CA SER A 67 -5.31 -21.01 -16.25
C SER A 67 -5.63 -20.14 -17.48
N LEU A 68 -4.79 -20.18 -18.52
CA LEU A 68 -5.06 -19.52 -19.82
C LEU A 68 -6.24 -20.13 -20.58
N PHE A 69 -6.40 -21.46 -20.55
CA PHE A 69 -7.56 -22.11 -21.15
C PHE A 69 -8.82 -21.92 -20.31
N GLN A 70 -8.71 -21.86 -18.98
CA GLN A 70 -9.81 -21.41 -18.12
C GLN A 70 -10.19 -19.97 -18.43
N GLN A 71 -9.24 -19.05 -18.61
CA GLN A 71 -9.49 -17.66 -19.04
C GLN A 71 -10.09 -17.52 -20.45
N ARG A 72 -9.86 -18.48 -21.35
CA ARG A 72 -10.46 -18.48 -22.69
C ARG A 72 -11.81 -19.19 -22.75
N SER A 73 -12.04 -20.22 -21.94
CA SER A 73 -13.33 -20.92 -21.85
C SER A 73 -14.33 -20.16 -20.98
N SER A 74 -13.85 -19.41 -19.98
CA SER A 74 -14.57 -18.27 -19.43
C SER A 74 -14.41 -17.10 -20.40
N GLY A 75 -15.18 -17.14 -21.51
CA GLY A 75 -15.12 -16.14 -22.56
C GLY A 75 -14.97 -14.73 -21.98
N ALA A 76 -13.85 -14.08 -22.30
CA ALA A 76 -13.59 -12.69 -21.99
C ALA A 76 -14.73 -11.85 -22.55
N THR A 77 -15.70 -11.58 -21.69
CA THR A 77 -16.77 -10.65 -21.94
C THR A 77 -16.13 -9.27 -21.80
N PRO A 78 -16.20 -8.39 -22.81
CA PRO A 78 -15.87 -7.00 -22.59
C PRO A 78 -16.69 -6.53 -21.40
N SER A 79 -16.08 -5.78 -20.48
CA SER A 79 -16.72 -5.19 -19.31
C SER A 79 -17.74 -4.13 -19.75
N VAL A 80 -18.85 -4.61 -20.30
CA VAL A 80 -20.11 -3.89 -20.38
C VAL A 80 -20.65 -3.85 -18.96
N SER A 81 -21.10 -2.66 -18.54
CA SER A 81 -21.76 -2.41 -17.27
C SER A 81 -22.66 -3.57 -16.85
N PRO A 82 -22.69 -3.96 -15.56
CA PRO A 82 -23.48 -5.10 -15.12
C PRO A 82 -24.94 -4.87 -15.53
N ALA A 83 -25.40 -5.65 -16.52
CA ALA A 83 -26.81 -5.84 -16.74
C ALA A 83 -27.40 -6.40 -15.43
N PRO A 84 -28.58 -5.94 -15.01
CA PRO A 84 -29.18 -6.37 -13.75
C PRO A 84 -29.31 -7.89 -13.77
N THR A 85 -28.65 -8.53 -12.81
CA THR A 85 -28.82 -9.94 -12.50
C THR A 85 -30.31 -10.18 -12.31
N ALA A 86 -30.85 -11.29 -12.82
CA ALA A 86 -32.21 -11.76 -12.49
C ALA A 86 -32.46 -11.56 -10.99
N PRO A 87 -33.66 -11.17 -10.53
CA PRO A 87 -33.87 -10.70 -9.16
C PRO A 87 -33.53 -11.81 -8.16
N GLY A 88 -32.27 -11.82 -7.71
CA GLY A 88 -31.81 -12.64 -6.62
C GLY A 88 -32.49 -12.17 -5.34
N ILE A 89 -32.58 -13.06 -4.36
CA ILE A 89 -33.08 -12.73 -3.03
C ILE A 89 -32.33 -11.47 -2.54
N PRO A 90 -33.05 -10.39 -2.14
CA PRO A 90 -32.41 -9.16 -1.67
C PRO A 90 -31.40 -9.45 -0.56
N ARG A 91 -30.25 -8.76 -0.57
CA ARG A 91 -29.21 -8.92 0.46
C ARG A 91 -29.73 -8.67 1.88
N SER A 92 -30.73 -7.80 2.01
CA SER A 92 -31.43 -7.52 3.27
C SER A 92 -32.14 -8.73 3.88
N GLN A 93 -32.39 -9.79 3.10
CA GLN A 93 -33.01 -11.03 3.60
C GLN A 93 -32.00 -12.08 4.07
N TRP A 94 -30.70 -11.75 4.08
CA TRP A 94 -29.62 -12.62 4.57
C TRP A 94 -29.61 -14.01 3.90
N PRO A 95 -29.52 -14.09 2.57
CA PRO A 95 -29.60 -15.36 1.84
C PRO A 95 -28.48 -16.34 2.24
N GLU A 96 -27.32 -15.82 2.64
CA GLU A 96 -26.17 -16.61 3.11
C GLU A 96 -26.51 -17.42 4.39
N LEU A 97 -27.19 -16.80 5.37
CA LEU A 97 -27.64 -17.48 6.59
C LEU A 97 -28.78 -18.47 6.29
N ARG A 98 -29.73 -18.08 5.44
CA ARG A 98 -30.84 -18.96 5.05
C ARG A 98 -30.35 -20.19 4.29
N ALA A 99 -29.35 -20.04 3.42
CA ALA A 99 -28.74 -21.16 2.70
C ALA A 99 -28.02 -22.14 3.65
N ALA A 100 -27.52 -21.65 4.78
CA ALA A 100 -26.92 -22.48 5.83
C ALA A 100 -27.96 -23.09 6.80
N GLY A 101 -29.26 -22.84 6.62
CA GLY A 101 -30.33 -23.35 7.49
C GLY A 101 -30.65 -22.46 8.70
N GLU A 102 -29.92 -21.35 8.89
CA GLU A 102 -30.08 -20.44 10.03
C GLU A 102 -31.21 -19.41 9.80
N HIS A 103 -32.40 -19.91 9.49
CA HIS A 103 -33.56 -19.08 9.15
C HIS A 103 -33.98 -18.16 10.30
N ARG A 104 -33.93 -18.65 11.54
CA ARG A 104 -34.32 -17.85 12.72
C ARG A 104 -33.42 -16.63 12.92
N ALA A 105 -32.10 -16.82 12.82
CA ALA A 105 -31.15 -15.71 12.92
C ALA A 105 -31.35 -14.71 11.77
N ALA A 106 -31.60 -15.19 10.55
CA ALA A 106 -31.94 -14.33 9.42
C ALA A 106 -33.23 -13.53 9.65
N ASP A 107 -34.27 -14.15 10.22
CA ASP A 107 -35.55 -13.47 10.52
C ASP A 107 -35.38 -12.40 11.60
N VAL A 108 -34.55 -12.64 12.63
CA VAL A 108 -34.20 -11.63 13.65
C VAL A 108 -33.54 -10.41 12.98
N LEU A 109 -32.54 -10.62 12.12
CA LEU A 109 -31.85 -9.52 11.43
C LEU A 109 -32.77 -8.75 10.47
N VAL A 110 -33.66 -9.44 9.77
CA VAL A 110 -34.70 -8.79 8.94
C VAL A 110 -35.62 -7.93 9.81
N GLY A 111 -36.02 -8.42 10.98
CA GLY A 111 -36.84 -7.67 11.94
C GLY A 111 -36.12 -6.44 12.50
N GLU A 112 -34.84 -6.55 12.86
CA GLU A 112 -34.01 -5.44 13.33
C GLU A 112 -33.84 -4.35 12.25
N LEU A 113 -33.61 -4.76 11.00
CA LEU A 113 -33.51 -3.84 9.87
C LEU A 113 -34.84 -3.13 9.60
N ALA A 114 -35.95 -3.86 9.61
CA ALA A 114 -37.29 -3.28 9.42
C ALA A 114 -37.67 -2.32 10.56
N ALA A 115 -37.16 -2.56 11.77
CA ALA A 115 -37.36 -1.69 12.92
C ALA A 115 -36.36 -0.53 13.03
N GLY A 116 -35.44 -0.37 12.06
CA GLY A 116 -34.44 0.70 12.05
C GLY A 116 -33.37 0.60 13.14
N ARG A 117 -33.18 -0.59 13.74
CA ARG A 117 -32.18 -0.84 14.80
C ARG A 117 -30.85 -1.38 14.28
N MET A 118 -30.73 -1.55 12.97
CA MET A 118 -29.55 -2.07 12.28
C MET A 118 -29.05 -1.06 11.24
N ASN A 119 -27.77 -0.71 11.32
CA ASN A 119 -27.13 0.17 10.34
C ASN A 119 -26.24 -0.63 9.35
N ASP A 120 -25.60 0.09 8.43
CA ASP A 120 -24.68 -0.46 7.44
C ASP A 120 -23.39 -1.05 8.05
N VAL A 121 -22.88 -0.47 9.15
CA VAL A 121 -21.74 -1.01 9.93
C VAL A 121 -22.10 -2.38 10.50
N ASP A 122 -23.28 -2.51 11.11
CA ASP A 122 -23.79 -3.78 11.63
C ASP A 122 -23.93 -4.80 10.50
N CYS A 123 -24.43 -4.38 9.33
CA CYS A 123 -24.56 -5.25 8.16
C CYS A 123 -23.20 -5.78 7.69
N ALA A 124 -22.20 -4.89 7.57
CA ALA A 124 -20.84 -5.26 7.19
C ALA A 124 -20.19 -6.16 8.24
N ARG A 125 -20.33 -5.84 9.53
CA ARG A 125 -19.82 -6.62 10.66
C ARG A 125 -20.39 -8.03 10.69
N VAL A 126 -21.71 -8.17 10.69
CA VAL A 126 -22.39 -9.48 10.75
C VAL A 126 -21.99 -10.35 9.56
N ARG A 127 -21.94 -9.79 8.34
CA ARG A 127 -21.49 -10.53 7.15
C ARG A 127 -20.03 -10.95 7.26
N ARG A 128 -19.16 -10.10 7.82
CA ARG A 128 -17.76 -10.44 8.04
C ARG A 128 -17.61 -11.55 9.08
N THR A 129 -18.20 -11.39 10.27
CA THR A 129 -18.13 -12.40 11.33
C THR A 129 -18.70 -13.74 10.86
N TRP A 130 -19.77 -13.73 10.07
CA TRP A 130 -20.29 -14.92 9.42
C TRP A 130 -19.25 -15.60 8.51
N LYS A 131 -18.62 -14.85 7.60
CA LYS A 131 -17.54 -15.37 6.72
C LYS A 131 -16.33 -15.88 7.51
N ASP A 132 -15.92 -15.17 8.56
CA ASP A 132 -14.77 -15.56 9.39
C ASP A 132 -15.08 -16.84 10.20
N SER A 133 -16.34 -17.06 10.57
CA SER A 133 -16.81 -18.28 11.24
C SER A 133 -17.02 -19.46 10.30
N ASP A 134 -16.93 -19.26 8.97
CA ASP A 134 -17.35 -20.27 7.98
C ASP A 134 -16.53 -21.58 8.05
N ARG A 135 -15.29 -21.48 8.54
CA ARG A 135 -14.37 -22.61 8.69
C ARG A 135 -14.39 -23.26 10.08
N ASP A 136 -15.15 -22.70 11.03
CA ASP A 136 -15.17 -23.15 12.43
C ASP A 136 -16.61 -23.27 12.93
N ALA A 137 -17.11 -24.51 12.99
CA ALA A 137 -18.49 -24.80 13.39
C ALA A 137 -18.82 -24.33 14.82
N VAL A 138 -17.84 -24.34 15.74
CA VAL A 138 -18.06 -23.88 17.12
C VAL A 138 -18.22 -22.37 17.15
N ARG A 139 -17.35 -21.64 16.44
CA ARG A 139 -17.51 -20.18 16.30
C ARG A 139 -18.80 -19.81 15.58
N ARG A 140 -19.20 -20.57 14.56
CA ARG A 140 -20.44 -20.34 13.84
C ARG A 140 -21.65 -20.50 14.77
N ALA A 141 -21.71 -21.58 15.54
CA ALA A 141 -22.80 -21.81 16.50
C ALA A 141 -22.86 -20.70 17.56
N ALA A 142 -21.72 -20.35 18.17
CA ALA A 142 -21.64 -19.27 19.15
C ALA A 142 -22.08 -17.92 18.56
N PHE A 143 -21.76 -17.66 17.30
CA PHE A 143 -22.19 -16.45 16.62
C PHE A 143 -23.70 -16.44 16.33
N VAL A 144 -24.28 -17.57 15.92
CA VAL A 144 -25.74 -17.71 15.75
C VAL A 144 -26.47 -17.48 17.08
N ASP A 145 -25.99 -18.05 18.18
CA ASP A 145 -26.54 -17.82 19.52
C ASP A 145 -26.46 -16.35 19.93
N ALA A 146 -25.35 -15.68 19.60
CA ALA A 146 -25.20 -14.24 19.80
C ALA A 146 -26.21 -13.43 18.95
N LEU A 147 -26.44 -13.80 17.69
CA LEU A 147 -27.44 -13.16 16.83
C LEU A 147 -28.86 -13.33 17.37
N LEU A 148 -29.20 -14.50 17.91
CA LEU A 148 -30.52 -14.75 18.49
C LEU A 148 -30.75 -13.98 19.80
N SER A 149 -29.70 -13.76 20.59
CA SER A 149 -29.79 -13.08 21.88
C SER A 149 -29.61 -11.55 21.81
N GLN A 150 -28.71 -11.08 20.96
CA GLN A 150 -28.30 -9.66 20.86
C GLN A 150 -28.74 -9.00 19.54
N GLY A 151 -29.28 -9.76 18.59
CA GLY A 151 -29.69 -9.24 17.29
C GLY A 151 -28.52 -8.66 16.51
N ALA A 152 -28.74 -7.50 15.89
CA ALA A 152 -27.74 -6.80 15.09
C ALA A 152 -26.51 -6.33 15.90
N ALA A 153 -26.60 -6.25 17.24
CA ALA A 153 -25.48 -5.89 18.10
C ALA A 153 -24.47 -7.05 18.33
N ALA A 154 -24.78 -8.26 17.85
CA ALA A 154 -23.88 -9.40 17.99
C ALA A 154 -22.48 -9.11 17.40
N GLY A 155 -21.45 -9.55 18.12
CA GLY A 155 -20.06 -9.39 17.72
C GLY A 155 -19.60 -7.94 17.64
N ALA A 156 -20.21 -7.02 18.39
CA ALA A 156 -19.82 -5.61 18.44
C ALA A 156 -18.33 -5.41 18.78
N HIS A 157 -17.81 -4.27 18.33
CA HIS A 157 -16.46 -3.82 18.64
C HIS A 157 -16.25 -3.69 20.17
N PRO A 158 -15.04 -3.92 20.72
CA PRO A 158 -14.80 -3.80 22.16
C PRO A 158 -15.16 -2.44 22.80
N SER A 159 -15.18 -1.36 22.01
CA SER A 159 -15.65 -0.06 22.48
C SER A 159 -17.16 -0.01 22.76
N GLY A 160 -17.93 -0.95 22.21
CA GLY A 160 -19.40 -0.96 22.24
C GLY A 160 -20.04 -0.07 21.17
N ASP A 161 -19.26 0.74 20.46
CA ASP A 161 -19.78 1.61 19.41
C ASP A 161 -20.28 0.79 18.22
N ARG A 162 -21.45 1.19 17.71
CA ARG A 162 -22.04 0.61 16.48
C ARG A 162 -21.95 1.56 15.30
N ASP A 163 -21.49 2.78 15.51
CA ASP A 163 -21.31 3.82 14.51
C ASP A 163 -20.31 4.88 14.98
N LEU A 164 -19.87 5.76 14.08
CA LEU A 164 -19.18 7.01 14.42
C LEU A 164 -20.21 8.11 14.72
N SER A 165 -19.86 9.06 15.58
CA SER A 165 -20.72 10.17 15.96
C SER A 165 -21.06 11.10 14.79
N ASN A 166 -20.08 11.33 13.91
CA ASN A 166 -20.23 12.14 12.71
C ASN A 166 -19.58 11.41 11.51
N ARG A 167 -20.33 11.34 10.40
CA ARG A 167 -19.82 10.88 9.11
C ARG A 167 -19.88 12.03 8.11
N SER A 168 -18.78 12.25 7.39
CA SER A 168 -18.61 13.34 6.42
C SER A 168 -18.52 12.83 4.99
N ALA A 169 -18.06 11.60 4.79
CA ALA A 169 -17.85 11.00 3.47
C ALA A 169 -18.94 9.99 3.10
N ALA A 170 -19.07 9.71 1.81
CA ALA A 170 -19.96 8.66 1.30
C ALA A 170 -19.23 7.33 1.27
N HIS A 171 -19.76 6.35 2.00
CA HIS A 171 -19.15 5.02 2.18
C HIS A 171 -20.02 3.92 1.58
N ASP A 172 -19.37 2.89 1.06
CA ASP A 172 -19.96 1.57 0.87
C ASP A 172 -19.18 0.58 1.75
N LEU A 173 -19.68 0.37 2.96
CA LEU A 173 -19.02 -0.51 3.95
C LEU A 173 -19.06 -1.99 3.57
N LEU A 174 -19.95 -2.40 2.65
CA LEU A 174 -19.99 -3.78 2.16
C LEU A 174 -18.85 -4.08 1.19
N LEU A 175 -18.40 -3.05 0.45
CA LEU A 175 -17.21 -3.09 -0.40
C LEU A 175 -15.97 -2.54 0.30
N SER A 176 -16.11 -2.05 1.53
CA SER A 176 -15.06 -1.34 2.28
C SER A 176 -14.51 -0.11 1.53
N GLN A 177 -15.37 0.58 0.79
CA GLN A 177 -15.01 1.69 -0.09
C GLN A 177 -15.45 3.04 0.48
N VAL A 178 -14.60 4.05 0.33
CA VAL A 178 -14.94 5.45 0.58
C VAL A 178 -14.75 6.28 -0.67
N ARG A 179 -15.75 7.08 -1.01
CA ARG A 179 -15.66 8.01 -2.14
C ARG A 179 -14.86 9.25 -1.75
N VAL A 180 -13.81 9.54 -2.50
CA VAL A 180 -12.93 10.70 -2.29
C VAL A 180 -13.00 11.73 -3.42
N GLY A 181 -13.65 11.39 -4.54
CA GLY A 181 -13.82 12.34 -5.64
C GLY A 181 -14.44 11.72 -6.88
N ARG A 182 -14.15 12.33 -8.04
CA ARG A 182 -14.63 11.92 -9.35
C ARG A 182 -13.53 12.09 -10.41
N TRP A 183 -13.40 11.12 -11.29
CA TRP A 183 -12.49 11.21 -12.43
C TRP A 183 -12.97 12.26 -13.43
N VAL A 184 -12.07 13.14 -13.86
CA VAL A 184 -12.38 14.18 -14.84
C VAL A 184 -12.38 13.56 -16.24
N ALA A 185 -13.39 13.93 -17.04
CA ALA A 185 -13.42 13.60 -18.46
C ALA A 185 -12.41 14.46 -19.23
N ALA A 186 -11.15 14.03 -19.27
CA ALA A 186 -10.07 14.68 -20.00
C ALA A 186 -9.61 13.82 -21.17
N GLU A 187 -8.91 14.39 -22.15
CA GLU A 187 -8.32 13.60 -23.25
C GLU A 187 -7.32 12.54 -22.74
N ARG A 188 -6.79 12.73 -21.53
CA ARG A 188 -5.75 11.91 -20.89
C ARG A 188 -6.40 10.83 -20.02
N GLY A 189 -6.78 9.71 -20.62
CA GLY A 189 -7.23 8.52 -19.89
C GLY A 189 -8.25 7.66 -20.65
N PRO A 190 -8.49 6.41 -20.21
CA PRO A 190 -9.55 5.59 -20.78
C PRO A 190 -10.93 6.19 -20.54
N ARG A 191 -11.75 6.25 -21.58
CA ARG A 191 -13.12 6.81 -21.52
C ARG A 191 -14.00 6.13 -20.47
N THR A 192 -13.72 4.88 -20.10
CA THR A 192 -14.45 4.12 -19.08
C THR A 192 -14.48 4.82 -17.72
N TYR A 193 -13.44 5.59 -17.38
CA TYR A 193 -13.36 6.29 -16.10
C TYR A 193 -13.96 7.69 -16.14
N HIS A 194 -14.33 8.22 -17.29
CA HIS A 194 -14.77 9.61 -17.41
C HIS A 194 -16.05 9.87 -16.60
N GLY A 195 -15.94 10.74 -15.60
CA GLY A 195 -17.05 11.02 -14.70
C GLY A 195 -17.45 9.84 -13.81
N ALA A 196 -16.63 8.80 -13.68
CA ALA A 196 -16.84 7.76 -12.69
C ALA A 196 -16.44 8.27 -11.29
N GLY A 197 -17.15 7.81 -10.27
CA GLY A 197 -16.76 8.08 -8.88
C GLY A 197 -15.41 7.43 -8.57
N LEU A 198 -14.54 8.16 -7.88
CA LEU A 198 -13.29 7.62 -7.34
C LEU A 198 -13.56 7.18 -5.89
N ALA A 199 -13.28 5.91 -5.61
CA ALA A 199 -13.30 5.36 -4.27
C ALA A 199 -11.96 4.69 -3.91
N LEU A 200 -11.65 4.69 -2.62
CA LEU A 200 -10.49 4.01 -2.04
C LEU A 200 -10.97 2.89 -1.11
N ASP A 201 -10.27 1.77 -1.12
CA ASP A 201 -10.52 0.62 -0.24
C ASP A 201 -9.20 0.11 0.37
N PRO A 202 -9.28 -0.77 1.40
CA PRO A 202 -8.10 -1.40 1.99
C PRO A 202 -7.21 -2.16 0.99
N GLU A 203 -7.77 -2.72 -0.08
CA GLU A 203 -7.00 -3.42 -1.11
C GLU A 203 -6.14 -2.46 -1.97
N LEU A 204 -6.56 -1.21 -2.15
CA LEU A 204 -5.72 -0.15 -2.73
C LEU A 204 -4.68 0.35 -1.71
N LEU A 205 -5.12 0.63 -0.48
CA LEU A 205 -4.24 1.14 0.59
C LEU A 205 -3.17 0.13 1.02
N GLY A 206 -3.40 -1.18 0.84
CA GLY A 206 -2.40 -2.23 1.06
C GLY A 206 -1.21 -2.16 0.10
N THR A 207 -1.28 -1.34 -0.95
CA THR A 207 -0.11 -0.98 -1.79
C THR A 207 0.60 0.29 -1.32
N SER A 208 0.15 0.89 -0.23
CA SER A 208 0.52 2.22 0.29
C SER A 208 0.17 3.37 -0.66
N LEU A 209 -0.15 4.53 -0.08
CA LEU A 209 -0.53 5.74 -0.80
C LEU A 209 0.40 6.90 -0.41
N LEU A 210 0.97 7.56 -1.42
CA LEU A 210 1.72 8.80 -1.25
C LEU A 210 0.94 9.97 -1.86
N ALA A 211 0.65 10.98 -1.03
CA ALA A 211 -0.02 12.22 -1.41
C ALA A 211 0.94 13.40 -1.24
N VAL A 212 1.27 14.09 -2.33
CA VAL A 212 2.20 15.24 -2.29
C VAL A 212 1.49 16.49 -2.81
N GLY A 213 1.65 17.59 -2.09
CA GLY A 213 1.32 18.93 -2.56
C GLY A 213 1.30 19.95 -1.42
N PRO A 214 1.25 21.24 -1.73
CA PRO A 214 1.51 22.30 -0.74
C PRO A 214 0.50 22.30 0.41
N SER A 215 0.86 22.99 1.50
CA SER A 215 -0.08 23.29 2.58
C SER A 215 -1.31 24.01 2.03
N GLY A 216 -2.50 23.66 2.52
CA GLY A 216 -3.75 24.24 2.04
C GLY A 216 -4.29 23.66 0.73
N ALA A 217 -3.59 22.72 0.08
CA ALA A 217 -4.09 22.05 -1.13
C ALA A 217 -5.30 21.13 -0.89
N GLY A 218 -5.74 20.97 0.36
CA GLY A 218 -6.91 20.18 0.74
C GLY A 218 -6.62 18.73 1.13
N LYS A 219 -5.34 18.28 1.12
CA LYS A 219 -4.93 16.89 1.43
C LYS A 219 -5.67 16.28 2.64
N THR A 220 -5.63 16.97 3.78
CA THR A 220 -6.26 16.51 5.02
C THR A 220 -7.78 16.35 4.85
N ARG A 221 -8.45 17.39 4.34
CA ARG A 221 -9.92 17.42 4.23
C ARG A 221 -10.46 16.49 3.15
N SER A 222 -9.82 16.41 1.99
CA SER A 222 -10.37 15.75 0.80
C SER A 222 -9.88 14.31 0.61
N LEU A 223 -8.80 13.92 1.30
CA LEU A 223 -8.23 12.57 1.19
C LEU A 223 -8.08 11.91 2.56
N ILE A 224 -7.31 12.53 3.47
CA ILE A 224 -6.93 11.88 4.73
C ILE A 224 -8.14 11.67 5.64
N ALA A 225 -8.96 12.69 5.89
CA ALA A 225 -10.13 12.59 6.76
C ALA A 225 -11.17 11.56 6.25
N PRO A 226 -11.56 11.53 4.95
CA PRO A 226 -12.42 10.46 4.43
C PRO A 226 -11.81 9.06 4.57
N VAL A 227 -10.51 8.90 4.31
CA VAL A 227 -9.81 7.61 4.46
C VAL A 227 -9.80 7.17 5.93
N VAL A 228 -9.48 8.08 6.85
CA VAL A 228 -9.49 7.82 8.29
C VAL A 228 -10.88 7.46 8.80
N GLU A 229 -11.91 8.19 8.36
CA GLU A 229 -13.30 7.92 8.70
C GLU A 229 -13.71 6.51 8.21
N SER A 230 -13.36 6.16 6.97
CA SER A 230 -13.62 4.83 6.40
C SER A 230 -12.92 3.73 7.18
N LEU A 231 -11.62 3.87 7.45
CA LEU A 231 -10.85 2.89 8.20
C LEU A 231 -11.36 2.74 9.64
N SER A 232 -11.84 3.83 10.24
CA SER A 232 -12.47 3.82 11.57
C SER A 232 -13.80 3.06 11.56
N LEU A 233 -14.64 3.26 10.54
CA LEU A 233 -15.86 2.46 10.33
C LEU A 233 -15.52 0.98 10.11
N GLN A 234 -14.49 0.67 9.32
CA GLN A 234 -14.02 -0.70 9.11
C GLN A 234 -13.43 -1.32 10.40
N ALA A 235 -12.86 -0.53 11.30
CA ALA A 235 -12.44 -1.02 12.59
C ALA A 235 -13.64 -1.44 13.46
N LEU A 236 -14.73 -0.68 13.44
CA LEU A 236 -15.99 -1.06 14.12
C LEU A 236 -16.62 -2.34 13.57
N THR A 237 -16.34 -2.72 12.31
CA THR A 237 -16.75 -4.01 11.75
C THR A 237 -15.79 -5.16 12.09
N GLY A 238 -14.71 -4.90 12.84
CA GLY A 238 -13.63 -5.86 13.10
C GLY A 238 -12.72 -6.12 11.91
N ALA A 239 -12.79 -5.29 10.86
CA ALA A 239 -12.08 -5.50 9.61
C ALA A 239 -10.71 -4.82 9.55
N CYS A 240 -10.52 -3.76 10.33
CA CYS A 240 -9.35 -2.90 10.24
C CYS A 240 -8.81 -2.54 11.63
N ALA A 241 -7.53 -2.23 11.71
CA ALA A 241 -6.96 -1.38 12.76
C ALA A 241 -6.28 -0.18 12.09
N VAL A 242 -6.46 1.00 12.66
CA VAL A 242 -5.96 2.25 12.09
C VAL A 242 -5.23 3.06 13.16
N VAL A 243 -4.04 3.54 12.79
CA VAL A 243 -3.27 4.51 13.56
C VAL A 243 -3.16 5.77 12.73
N VAL A 244 -3.66 6.86 13.28
CA VAL A 244 -3.66 8.16 12.62
C VAL A 244 -2.74 9.08 13.38
N VAL A 245 -1.76 9.65 12.69
CA VAL A 245 -0.78 10.57 13.24
C VAL A 245 -0.93 11.91 12.54
N GLY A 246 -1.06 12.96 13.31
CA GLY A 246 -1.14 14.32 12.80
C GLY A 246 -0.79 15.33 13.88
N ALA A 247 -0.74 16.60 13.48
CA ALA A 247 -0.62 17.70 14.43
C ALA A 247 -1.88 17.76 15.33
N ALA A 248 -1.76 18.37 16.51
CA ALA A 248 -2.88 18.49 17.45
C ALA A 248 -4.10 19.19 16.83
N GLY A 249 -3.87 20.19 15.97
CA GLY A 249 -4.92 20.92 15.24
C GLY A 249 -5.44 20.21 13.97
N ALA A 250 -4.98 19.02 13.63
CA ALA A 250 -5.36 18.35 12.38
C ALA A 250 -6.86 17.95 12.38
N GLN A 251 -7.53 18.17 11.24
CA GLN A 251 -8.96 17.88 11.05
C GLN A 251 -9.19 16.40 10.75
N LEU A 252 -8.85 15.53 11.70
CA LEU A 252 -8.92 14.07 11.57
C LEU A 252 -10.19 13.45 12.16
N GLY A 253 -11.09 14.28 12.70
CA GLY A 253 -12.30 13.85 13.39
C GLY A 253 -12.26 14.16 14.89
N PRO A 254 -13.39 13.96 15.60
CA PRO A 254 -13.46 14.16 17.04
C PRO A 254 -12.77 12.99 17.77
N ASP A 255 -12.30 13.24 18.99
CA ASP A 255 -11.56 12.24 19.78
C ASP A 255 -12.41 11.03 20.20
N GLU A 256 -13.72 11.22 20.33
CA GLU A 256 -14.69 10.14 20.59
C GLU A 256 -14.78 9.09 19.46
N ALA A 257 -14.25 9.41 18.26
CA ALA A 257 -14.19 8.46 17.15
C ALA A 257 -13.08 7.40 17.32
N TYR A 258 -12.22 7.54 18.33
CA TYR A 258 -11.04 6.71 18.56
C TYR A 258 -11.11 5.98 19.90
N ASP A 259 -10.56 4.77 19.94
CA ASP A 259 -10.47 3.97 21.16
C ASP A 259 -9.31 4.43 22.05
N VAL A 260 -8.25 4.95 21.42
CA VAL A 260 -7.04 5.46 22.09
C VAL A 260 -6.67 6.80 21.47
N VAL A 261 -6.58 7.84 22.30
CA VAL A 261 -6.12 9.17 21.91
C VAL A 261 -4.91 9.54 22.74
N ILE A 262 -3.77 9.69 22.06
CA ILE A 262 -2.48 10.07 22.65
C ILE A 262 -2.19 11.50 22.23
N ARG A 263 -2.08 12.41 23.19
CA ARG A 263 -1.69 13.81 22.97
C ARG A 263 -0.31 14.04 23.57
N LEU A 264 0.73 13.81 22.78
CA LEU A 264 2.10 13.87 23.27
C LEU A 264 2.47 15.30 23.66
N GLY A 265 2.88 15.50 24.92
CA GLY A 265 3.19 16.82 25.47
C GLY A 265 2.00 17.56 26.09
N ASP A 266 0.80 16.96 26.09
CA ASP A 266 -0.39 17.50 26.74
C ASP A 266 -0.74 16.69 27.99
N PRO A 267 -0.72 17.29 29.20
CA PRO A 267 -1.04 16.59 30.44
C PRO A 267 -2.48 16.06 30.51
N ALA A 268 -3.38 16.53 29.64
CA ALA A 268 -4.74 16.00 29.54
C ALA A 268 -4.81 14.67 28.73
N SER A 269 -3.68 14.14 28.25
CA SER A 269 -3.63 12.86 27.55
C SER A 269 -3.93 11.69 28.50
N GLY A 270 -5.00 10.94 28.24
CA GLY A 270 -5.32 9.73 29.03
C GLY A 270 -4.42 8.52 28.73
N TYR A 271 -3.68 8.59 27.61
CA TYR A 271 -2.78 7.55 27.15
C TYR A 271 -1.38 8.10 26.86
N ASP A 272 -0.38 7.27 27.10
CA ASP A 272 1.03 7.48 26.75
C ASP A 272 1.40 6.56 25.57
N LEU A 273 2.49 6.84 24.88
CA LEU A 273 3.03 5.99 23.81
C LEU A 273 4.19 5.14 24.36
N ASP A 274 4.10 3.83 24.19
CA ASP A 274 5.21 2.92 24.47
C ASP A 274 6.35 3.15 23.45
N LEU A 275 7.49 3.65 23.94
CA LEU A 275 8.71 3.90 23.16
C LEU A 275 9.19 2.66 22.39
N TYR A 276 8.92 1.46 22.92
CA TYR A 276 9.43 0.19 22.40
C TYR A 276 8.38 -0.62 21.65
N ALA A 277 7.19 -0.06 21.41
CA ALA A 277 6.09 -0.72 20.70
C ALA A 277 5.78 -2.15 21.20
N GLY A 278 5.89 -2.38 22.52
CA GLY A 278 5.65 -3.67 23.16
C GLY A 278 6.67 -4.75 22.83
N ALA A 279 7.84 -4.40 22.30
CA ALA A 279 8.93 -5.33 22.10
C ALA A 279 9.31 -6.02 23.42
N THR A 280 9.57 -7.31 23.34
CA THR A 280 10.03 -8.12 24.49
C THR A 280 11.51 -8.46 24.38
N ASP A 281 12.03 -8.44 23.15
CA ASP A 281 13.42 -8.67 22.82
C ASP A 281 14.19 -7.32 22.78
N PRO A 282 15.27 -7.15 23.57
CA PRO A 282 16.10 -5.96 23.54
C PRO A 282 16.66 -5.61 22.17
N ASP A 283 17.05 -6.60 21.36
CA ASP A 283 17.62 -6.36 20.03
C ASP A 283 16.57 -5.81 19.06
N GLU A 284 15.35 -6.35 19.14
CA GLU A 284 14.17 -5.88 18.42
C GLU A 284 13.86 -4.41 18.76
N ALA A 285 13.80 -4.11 20.07
CA ALA A 285 13.57 -2.78 20.60
C ALA A 285 14.65 -1.79 20.14
N ALA A 286 15.92 -2.18 20.25
CA ALA A 286 17.07 -1.39 19.87
C ALA A 286 17.12 -1.09 18.37
N ALA A 287 16.83 -2.08 17.51
CA ALA A 287 16.80 -1.89 16.07
C ALA A 287 15.70 -0.92 15.63
N CYS A 288 14.51 -1.02 16.24
CA CYS A 288 13.40 -0.12 15.94
C CYS A 288 13.70 1.32 16.40
N LEU A 289 14.22 1.47 17.62
CA LEU A 289 14.58 2.78 18.17
C LEU A 289 15.73 3.42 17.38
N ALA A 290 16.75 2.65 16.96
CA ALA A 290 17.83 3.15 16.12
C ALA A 290 17.33 3.74 14.79
N GLU A 291 16.40 3.04 14.12
CA GLU A 291 15.79 3.54 12.88
C GLU A 291 15.04 4.87 13.13
N GLY A 292 14.31 4.96 14.24
CA GLY A 292 13.60 6.16 14.67
C GLY A 292 14.50 7.34 15.09
N LEU A 293 15.70 7.09 15.61
CA LEU A 293 16.61 8.14 16.09
C LEU A 293 17.56 8.66 15.00
N VAL A 294 18.20 7.77 14.25
CA VAL A 294 19.31 8.11 13.34
C VAL A 294 19.07 7.71 11.89
N GLY A 295 17.92 7.12 11.53
CA GLY A 295 17.66 6.66 10.16
C GLY A 295 17.61 7.77 9.09
N ASP A 296 17.57 9.03 9.50
CA ASP A 296 17.60 10.24 8.65
C ASP A 296 19.01 10.79 8.45
N MET A 297 19.99 10.32 9.24
CA MET A 297 21.33 10.89 9.25
C MET A 297 22.21 10.27 8.16
N ASP A 298 22.70 11.12 7.26
CA ASP A 298 23.65 10.70 6.25
C ASP A 298 24.99 10.29 6.88
N GLY A 299 25.55 9.16 6.43
CA GLY A 299 26.83 8.65 6.92
C GLY A 299 26.78 7.93 8.27
N VAL A 300 25.63 7.85 8.94
CA VAL A 300 25.45 7.08 10.18
C VAL A 300 24.87 5.70 9.86
N GLU A 301 25.54 4.66 10.33
CA GLU A 301 25.04 3.30 10.18
C GLU A 301 24.00 2.97 11.26
N THR A 302 22.71 2.85 10.87
CA THR A 302 21.62 2.47 11.79
C THR A 302 21.91 1.17 12.54
N ARG A 303 22.57 0.18 11.90
CA ARG A 303 22.95 -1.09 12.54
C ARG A 303 23.88 -0.86 13.72
N ARG A 304 24.84 0.05 13.58
CA ARG A 304 25.79 0.39 14.65
C ARG A 304 25.07 1.06 15.82
N ALA A 305 24.15 1.98 15.54
CA ALA A 305 23.30 2.59 16.55
C ALA A 305 22.46 1.55 17.30
N ALA A 306 21.85 0.60 16.58
CA ALA A 306 21.10 -0.50 17.18
C ALA A 306 21.96 -1.34 18.12
N THR A 307 23.20 -1.66 17.74
CA THR A 307 24.13 -2.40 18.62
C THR A 307 24.42 -1.63 19.91
N VAL A 308 24.67 -0.32 19.85
CA VAL A 308 24.91 0.50 21.05
C VAL A 308 23.67 0.53 21.96
N LEU A 309 22.47 0.65 21.38
CA LEU A 309 21.23 0.61 22.15
C LEU A 309 20.99 -0.76 22.78
N ALA A 310 21.22 -1.86 22.06
CA ALA A 310 21.04 -3.23 22.57
C ALA A 310 21.96 -3.52 23.76
N GLN A 311 23.23 -3.06 23.68
CA GLN A 311 24.22 -3.15 24.76
C GLN A 311 23.81 -2.42 26.05
N LEU A 312 22.77 -1.58 26.02
CA LEU A 312 22.24 -0.86 27.18
C LEU A 312 20.86 -1.38 27.59
N ILE A 313 19.95 -1.57 26.62
CA ILE A 313 18.57 -1.99 26.87
C ILE A 313 18.52 -3.40 27.46
N GLY A 314 19.28 -4.35 26.92
CA GLY A 314 19.29 -5.74 27.40
C GLY A 314 19.79 -5.85 28.84
N PRO A 315 20.99 -5.33 29.17
CA PRO A 315 21.48 -5.30 30.55
C PRO A 315 20.54 -4.57 31.51
N TYR A 316 19.95 -3.44 31.10
CA TYR A 316 18.99 -2.72 31.93
C TYR A 316 17.73 -3.55 32.21
N GLN A 317 17.19 -4.25 31.21
CA GLN A 317 16.06 -5.17 31.39
C GLN A 317 16.41 -6.29 32.36
N ALA A 318 17.60 -6.88 32.27
CA ALA A 318 18.03 -7.95 33.16
C ALA A 318 18.20 -7.47 34.62
N ALA A 319 18.64 -6.23 34.83
CA ALA A 319 18.82 -5.65 36.16
C ALA A 319 17.49 -5.18 36.79
N TYR A 320 16.60 -4.57 36.01
CA TYR A 320 15.41 -3.88 36.53
C TYR A 320 14.07 -4.51 36.14
N GLY A 321 14.07 -5.58 35.33
CA GLY A 321 12.86 -6.27 34.87
C GLY A 321 12.02 -5.49 33.86
N ARG A 322 12.51 -4.36 33.35
CA ARG A 322 11.81 -3.47 32.39
C ARG A 322 12.82 -2.74 31.51
N PHE A 323 12.38 -2.21 30.37
CA PHE A 323 13.21 -1.34 29.54
C PHE A 323 13.40 0.05 30.16
N PRO A 324 14.50 0.76 29.83
CA PRO A 324 14.76 2.09 30.38
C PRO A 324 13.75 3.12 29.86
N THR A 325 13.43 4.13 30.66
CA THR A 325 12.66 5.28 30.19
C THR A 325 13.55 6.19 29.34
N VAL A 326 12.98 7.17 28.64
CA VAL A 326 13.77 8.11 27.82
C VAL A 326 14.88 8.82 28.61
N PRO A 327 14.64 9.41 29.81
CA PRO A 327 15.69 10.07 30.57
C PRO A 327 16.80 9.11 31.01
N VAL A 328 16.41 7.90 31.46
CA VAL A 328 17.36 6.87 31.89
C VAL A 328 18.22 6.38 30.72
N LEU A 329 17.60 6.14 29.56
CA LEU A 329 18.34 5.72 28.37
C LEU A 329 19.29 6.82 27.90
N ARG A 330 18.87 8.10 27.96
CA ARG A 330 19.76 9.23 27.65
C ARG A 330 20.96 9.27 28.59
N GLU A 331 20.76 9.13 29.90
CA GLU A 331 21.85 9.09 30.89
C GLU A 331 22.83 7.94 30.62
N LEU A 332 22.30 6.74 30.30
CA LEU A 332 23.12 5.58 29.93
C LEU A 332 23.93 5.80 28.64
N LEU A 333 23.41 6.59 27.71
CA LEU A 333 24.07 6.92 26.43
C LEU A 333 25.12 8.03 26.55
N GLU A 334 24.85 9.05 27.36
CA GLU A 334 25.83 10.08 27.76
C GLU A 334 27.01 9.45 28.51
N ALA A 335 26.75 8.32 29.18
CA ALA A 335 27.73 7.33 29.60
C ALA A 335 28.85 7.86 30.49
N HIS A 336 28.49 8.31 31.70
CA HIS A 336 29.47 8.41 32.77
C HIS A 336 29.92 6.98 33.15
N PRO A 337 31.24 6.68 33.19
CA PRO A 337 31.72 5.32 33.46
C PRO A 337 31.15 4.72 34.76
N GLU A 338 30.86 5.55 35.76
CA GLU A 338 30.25 5.10 37.02
C GLU A 338 28.81 4.60 36.84
N THR A 339 28.00 5.22 35.98
CA THR A 339 26.61 4.78 35.70
C THR A 339 26.60 3.39 35.06
N LEU A 340 27.51 3.15 34.09
CA LEU A 340 27.63 1.84 33.45
C LEU A 340 28.21 0.77 34.40
N ARG A 341 29.13 1.13 35.29
CA ARG A 341 29.62 0.22 36.34
C ARG A 341 28.52 -0.15 37.34
N ALA A 342 27.73 0.83 37.77
CA ALA A 342 26.59 0.56 38.65
C ALA A 342 25.59 -0.41 38.00
N LEU A 343 25.32 -0.27 36.70
CA LEU A 343 24.49 -1.23 35.96
C LEU A 343 25.14 -2.62 35.89
N LEU A 344 26.46 -2.69 35.65
CA LEU A 344 27.21 -3.95 35.61
C LEU A 344 27.14 -4.71 36.95
N ASP A 345 27.25 -3.99 38.06
CA ASP A 345 27.21 -4.56 39.42
C ASP A 345 25.83 -5.14 39.77
N LEU A 346 24.76 -4.61 39.18
CA LEU A 346 23.38 -5.10 39.35
C LEU A 346 23.04 -6.32 38.49
N LEU A 347 23.86 -6.66 37.50
CA LEU A 347 23.58 -7.81 36.65
C LEU A 347 23.72 -9.14 37.42
N PRO A 348 22.83 -10.11 37.20
CA PRO A 348 22.98 -11.46 37.76
C PRO A 348 24.35 -12.06 37.45
N VAL A 349 24.95 -12.76 38.41
CA VAL A 349 26.25 -13.42 38.23
C VAL A 349 26.12 -14.60 37.27
N ASP A 350 24.98 -15.30 37.34
CA ASP A 350 24.63 -16.43 36.50
C ASP A 350 23.68 -16.00 35.36
N GLY A 351 23.91 -16.50 34.14
CA GLY A 351 23.04 -16.26 32.99
C GLY A 351 23.26 -14.94 32.24
N ALA A 352 23.94 -13.94 32.83
CA ALA A 352 24.17 -12.63 32.19
C ALA A 352 25.61 -12.41 31.66
N GLN A 353 26.38 -13.48 31.46
CA GLN A 353 27.80 -13.39 31.04
C GLN A 353 28.01 -12.66 29.70
N ALA A 354 27.11 -12.86 28.73
CA ALA A 354 27.17 -12.14 27.46
C ALA A 354 26.90 -10.63 27.64
N MET A 355 25.85 -10.28 28.38
CA MET A 355 25.49 -8.90 28.72
C MET A 355 26.59 -8.17 29.49
N ARG A 356 27.26 -8.86 30.44
CA ARG A 356 28.43 -8.31 31.16
C ARG A 356 29.57 -7.97 30.19
N ARG A 357 29.92 -8.88 29.27
CA ARG A 357 30.96 -8.65 28.25
C ARG A 357 30.62 -7.50 27.31
N GLU A 358 29.35 -7.39 26.92
CA GLU A 358 28.84 -6.31 26.08
C GLU A 358 28.95 -4.95 26.77
N LEU A 359 28.53 -4.86 28.03
CA LEU A 359 28.59 -3.62 28.81
C LEU A 359 30.04 -3.22 29.14
N GLU A 360 30.92 -4.17 29.42
CA GLU A 360 32.37 -3.93 29.52
C GLU A 360 32.98 -3.45 28.20
N SER A 361 32.52 -3.97 27.06
CA SER A 361 32.92 -3.49 25.74
C SER A 361 32.47 -2.05 25.52
N ARG A 362 31.22 -1.73 25.89
CA ARG A 362 30.70 -0.36 25.84
C ARG A 362 31.55 0.58 26.70
N LEU A 363 31.87 0.20 27.94
CA LEU A 363 32.76 0.96 28.84
C LEU A 363 34.12 1.31 28.21
N ARG A 364 34.71 0.42 27.42
CA ARG A 364 35.96 0.68 26.70
C ARG A 364 35.80 1.60 25.48
N GLN A 365 34.60 1.65 24.91
CA GLN A 365 34.29 2.46 23.72
C GLN A 365 33.85 3.88 24.07
N VAL A 366 33.36 4.11 25.30
CA VAL A 366 32.97 5.43 25.81
C VAL A 366 34.09 6.43 25.62
N GLY A 367 33.77 7.59 25.02
CA GLY A 367 34.73 8.67 24.79
C GLY A 367 35.71 8.43 23.64
N SER A 368 35.58 7.31 22.90
CA SER A 368 36.32 7.12 21.65
C SER A 368 35.74 8.01 20.53
N ALA A 369 36.56 8.33 19.51
CA ALA A 369 36.12 9.11 18.35
C ALA A 369 35.01 8.43 17.52
N THR A 370 34.72 7.16 17.79
CA THR A 370 33.69 6.38 17.08
C THR A 370 32.50 6.06 17.98
N ASP A 371 32.41 6.69 19.14
CA ASP A 371 31.29 6.50 20.06
C ASP A 371 30.01 7.14 19.50
N MET A 372 28.97 6.34 19.35
CA MET A 372 27.64 6.80 18.92
C MET A 372 26.75 7.24 20.09
N GLY A 373 27.17 6.99 21.34
CA GLY A 373 26.42 7.34 22.55
C GLY A 373 26.00 8.81 22.61
N PRO A 374 26.92 9.79 22.46
CA PRO A 374 26.58 11.21 22.47
C PRO A 374 25.60 11.61 21.37
N VAL A 375 25.74 11.04 20.15
CA VAL A 375 24.82 11.31 19.04
C VAL A 375 23.42 10.79 19.37
N LEU A 376 23.30 9.56 19.89
CA LEU A 376 22.01 8.98 20.27
C LEU A 376 21.37 9.71 21.45
N ALA A 377 22.16 10.13 22.43
CA ALA A 377 21.71 10.93 23.57
C ALA A 377 21.15 12.28 23.10
N ASP A 378 21.83 12.96 22.16
CA ASP A 378 21.38 14.23 21.59
C ASP A 378 20.04 14.07 20.85
N ARG A 379 19.85 12.99 20.07
CA ARG A 379 18.54 12.69 19.45
C ARG A 379 17.45 12.46 20.50
N LEU A 380 17.75 11.70 21.56
CA LEU A 380 16.79 11.45 22.65
C LEU A 380 16.48 12.70 23.48
N ALA A 381 17.37 13.69 23.53
CA ALA A 381 17.12 14.95 24.22
C ALA A 381 15.94 15.75 23.62
N ALA A 382 15.53 15.45 22.39
CA ALA A 382 14.28 15.97 21.81
C ALA A 382 13.03 15.43 22.55
N LEU A 383 13.10 14.20 23.07
CA LEU A 383 12.03 13.53 23.81
C LEU A 383 12.18 13.69 25.34
N ASP A 384 13.34 14.11 25.84
CA ASP A 384 13.57 14.38 27.28
C ASP A 384 13.40 15.86 27.62
N ARG A 385 12.29 16.46 27.15
CA ARG A 385 11.91 17.84 27.49
C ARG A 385 10.89 17.84 28.62
N PRO A 386 10.78 18.91 29.42
CA PRO A 386 9.79 18.98 30.50
C PRO A 386 8.36 18.68 30.06
N ALA A 387 7.99 19.05 28.83
CA ALA A 387 6.68 18.73 28.25
C ALA A 387 6.42 17.22 28.14
N PHE A 388 7.47 16.40 28.03
CA PHE A 388 7.39 14.95 27.88
C PHE A 388 7.76 14.18 29.15
N ALA A 389 7.98 14.88 30.28
CA ALA A 389 8.53 14.26 31.50
C ALA A 389 7.69 13.09 32.04
N GLU A 390 6.36 13.14 31.84
CA GLU A 390 5.43 12.09 32.27
C GLU A 390 5.19 11.01 31.20
N PHE A 391 5.66 11.24 29.97
CA PHE A 391 5.51 10.34 28.82
C PHE A 391 6.67 9.35 28.72
N PHE A 392 6.53 8.35 27.86
CA PHE A 392 7.51 7.30 27.59
C PHE A 392 7.97 6.56 28.86
N GLY A 393 7.03 6.27 29.74
CA GLY A 393 7.29 5.58 31.01
C GLY A 393 7.79 6.48 32.14
N GLY A 394 7.66 7.81 32.00
CA GLY A 394 8.02 8.82 33.02
C GLY A 394 7.22 8.77 34.33
N GLY A 395 6.26 7.85 34.47
CA GLY A 395 5.55 7.60 35.72
C GLY A 395 4.28 8.43 35.91
N GLY A 396 3.76 9.06 34.85
CA GLY A 396 2.43 9.66 34.85
C GLY A 396 1.31 8.63 34.99
N ASP A 397 0.11 9.09 35.33
CA ASP A 397 -1.09 8.25 35.47
C ASP A 397 -1.63 7.72 34.11
N ALA A 398 -1.06 8.18 33.00
CA ALA A 398 -1.46 7.81 31.65
C ALA A 398 -1.16 6.34 31.33
N ARG A 399 -2.11 5.67 30.68
CA ARG A 399 -1.95 4.26 30.28
C ARG A 399 -1.03 4.17 29.07
N SER A 400 0.05 3.40 29.18
CA SER A 400 0.97 3.18 28.04
C SER A 400 0.31 2.33 26.96
N PHE A 401 0.19 2.88 25.76
CA PHE A 401 -0.31 2.20 24.57
C PHE A 401 0.85 1.65 23.73
N SER A 402 0.78 0.36 23.42
CA SER A 402 1.73 -0.32 22.55
C SER A 402 1.19 -0.48 21.14
N LEU A 403 1.98 -0.06 20.14
CA LEU A 403 1.61 -0.18 18.72
C LEU A 403 1.41 -1.64 18.28
N ARG A 404 1.96 -2.62 19.00
CA ARG A 404 1.76 -4.05 18.74
C ARG A 404 0.29 -4.48 18.84
N ALA A 405 -0.54 -3.74 19.58
CA ALA A 405 -1.99 -3.98 19.66
C ALA A 405 -2.69 -3.91 18.29
N VAL A 406 -2.19 -3.07 17.37
CA VAL A 406 -2.76 -2.86 16.03
C VAL A 406 -2.71 -4.12 15.17
N ALA A 407 -1.70 -4.97 15.40
CA ALA A 407 -1.56 -6.24 14.68
C ALA A 407 -2.48 -7.35 15.22
N GLN A 408 -3.09 -7.15 16.39
CA GLN A 408 -3.84 -8.18 17.12
C GLN A 408 -5.32 -7.86 17.26
N HIS A 409 -5.68 -6.57 17.32
CA HIS A 409 -7.02 -6.11 17.62
C HIS A 409 -7.48 -5.07 16.60
N PRO A 410 -8.77 -5.08 16.19
CA PRO A 410 -9.35 -3.94 15.52
C PRO A 410 -9.39 -2.78 16.52
N ILE A 411 -8.62 -1.73 16.24
CA ILE A 411 -8.49 -0.59 17.14
C ILE A 411 -8.28 0.68 16.32
N ARG A 412 -8.82 1.78 16.80
CA ARG A 412 -8.72 3.12 16.23
C ARG A 412 -7.86 3.97 17.16
N VAL A 413 -6.68 4.37 16.69
CA VAL A 413 -5.71 5.12 17.48
C VAL A 413 -5.46 6.48 16.83
N ARG A 414 -5.54 7.54 17.62
CA ARG A 414 -5.10 8.88 17.23
C ARG A 414 -3.86 9.26 18.03
N VAL A 415 -2.80 9.65 17.34
CA VAL A 415 -1.58 10.21 17.92
C VAL A 415 -1.46 11.65 17.46
N SER A 416 -1.64 12.58 18.40
CA SER A 416 -1.43 14.01 18.18
C SER A 416 0.02 14.33 18.53
N LEU A 417 0.79 14.74 17.53
CA LEU A 417 2.17 15.15 17.69
C LEU A 417 2.27 16.52 18.38
N PRO A 418 3.36 16.77 19.13
CA PRO A 418 3.56 18.03 19.83
C PRO A 418 3.74 19.19 18.85
N GLU A 419 3.07 20.31 19.13
CA GLU A 419 3.22 21.59 18.41
C GLU A 419 4.08 22.59 19.21
N GLY A 420 4.34 23.78 18.67
CA GLY A 420 4.89 24.89 19.48
C GLY A 420 6.38 24.82 19.82
N GLY A 421 7.24 24.49 18.86
CA GLY A 421 8.70 24.49 19.04
C GLY A 421 9.33 23.11 19.27
N HIS A 422 8.52 22.05 19.28
CA HIS A 422 8.97 20.65 19.39
C HIS A 422 9.01 19.93 18.03
N GLU A 423 9.31 20.65 16.94
CA GLU A 423 9.29 20.08 15.59
C GLU A 423 10.24 18.90 15.41
N GLU A 424 11.40 18.94 16.07
CA GLU A 424 12.37 17.85 16.00
C GLU A 424 11.86 16.58 16.68
N ALA A 425 11.16 16.74 17.81
CA ALA A 425 10.49 15.63 18.48
C ALA A 425 9.37 15.06 17.59
N ALA A 426 8.57 15.93 16.96
CA ALA A 426 7.50 15.50 16.05
C ALA A 426 8.05 14.70 14.85
N ARG A 427 9.13 15.16 14.20
CA ARG A 427 9.80 14.43 13.10
C ARG A 427 10.37 13.08 13.55
N LEU A 428 11.03 13.05 14.70
CA LEU A 428 11.57 11.83 15.31
C LEU A 428 10.44 10.83 15.60
N LEU A 429 9.35 11.28 16.22
CA LEU A 429 8.18 10.45 16.54
C LEU A 429 7.49 9.90 15.29
N ASN A 430 7.32 10.72 14.26
CA ASN A 430 6.78 10.29 12.96
C ASN A 430 7.56 9.11 12.38
N ARG A 431 8.89 9.25 12.36
CA ARG A 431 9.80 8.21 11.87
C ARG A 431 9.79 6.97 12.75
N LEU A 432 9.79 7.16 14.08
CA LEU A 432 9.72 6.05 15.04
C LEU A 432 8.41 5.28 14.88
N LEU A 433 7.27 5.96 14.78
CA LEU A 433 5.96 5.34 14.57
C LEU A 433 5.90 4.58 13.24
N LEU A 434 6.47 5.12 12.16
CA LEU A 434 6.57 4.40 10.89
C LEU A 434 7.44 3.14 11.01
N ALA A 435 8.61 3.25 11.65
CA ALA A 435 9.51 2.12 11.88
C ALA A 435 8.87 1.04 12.77
N GLN A 436 8.22 1.45 13.86
CA GLN A 436 7.49 0.57 14.76
C GLN A 436 6.34 -0.12 14.04
N PHE A 437 5.54 0.62 13.25
CA PHE A 437 4.41 0.05 12.51
C PHE A 437 4.87 -1.06 11.55
N GLN A 438 5.87 -0.74 10.72
CA GLN A 438 6.46 -1.71 9.79
C GLN A 438 7.12 -2.90 10.46
N HIS A 439 7.44 -2.76 11.74
CA HIS A 439 8.04 -3.81 12.53
C HIS A 439 6.97 -4.72 13.14
N VAL A 440 5.95 -4.16 13.78
CA VAL A 440 4.86 -4.93 14.42
C VAL A 440 3.99 -5.66 13.41
N THR A 441 3.85 -5.15 12.17
CA THR A 441 3.07 -5.84 11.11
C THR A 441 3.79 -7.05 10.53
N ARG A 442 5.09 -7.25 10.80
CA ARG A 442 5.87 -8.40 10.25
C ARG A 442 5.37 -9.76 10.72
N GLY A 443 4.86 -9.84 11.94
CA GLY A 443 4.37 -11.09 12.53
C GLY A 443 2.96 -11.48 12.10
N GLY A 444 2.20 -10.57 11.49
CA GLY A 444 0.76 -10.70 11.26
C GLY A 444 0.34 -11.45 9.99
N ALA A 445 1.11 -12.42 9.51
CA ALA A 445 0.88 -13.04 8.20
C ALA A 445 -0.54 -13.67 8.06
N GLY A 446 -1.41 -13.00 7.31
CA GLY A 446 -2.44 -13.60 6.46
C GLY A 446 -3.80 -13.96 7.06
N ARG A 447 -4.08 -13.69 8.35
CA ARG A 447 -5.40 -13.96 8.97
C ARG A 447 -5.92 -12.85 9.89
N GLY A 448 -5.28 -11.69 9.90
CA GLY A 448 -5.66 -10.54 10.72
C GLY A 448 -6.57 -9.56 10.00
N ASN A 449 -7.06 -8.58 10.76
CA ASN A 449 -7.58 -7.32 10.27
C ASN A 449 -6.55 -6.60 9.37
N PHE A 450 -7.02 -5.72 8.50
CA PHE A 450 -6.15 -4.83 7.73
C PHE A 450 -5.56 -3.76 8.65
N ALA A 451 -4.24 -3.62 8.70
CA ALA A 451 -3.58 -2.60 9.52
C ALA A 451 -3.18 -1.39 8.67
N CYS A 452 -3.53 -0.17 9.07
CA CYS A 452 -3.15 1.04 8.35
C CYS A 452 -2.54 2.10 9.26
N LEU A 453 -1.38 2.62 8.87
CA LEU A 453 -0.80 3.83 9.46
C LEU A 453 -1.04 5.00 8.50
N VAL A 454 -1.63 6.08 9.02
CA VAL A 454 -1.92 7.30 8.28
C VAL A 454 -1.10 8.43 8.90
N LEU A 455 -0.18 9.00 8.14
CA LEU A 455 0.60 10.19 8.51
C LEU A 455 0.07 11.39 7.71
N ASP A 456 -0.69 12.28 8.36
CA ASP A 456 -1.24 13.50 7.74
C ASP A 456 -0.14 14.54 7.41
N ASP A 457 0.97 14.47 8.14
CA ASP A 457 2.24 15.11 7.80
C ASP A 457 3.36 14.08 8.03
N ALA A 458 3.92 13.56 6.95
CA ALA A 458 4.99 12.57 6.96
C ALA A 458 6.40 13.19 6.90
N ALA A 459 6.53 14.50 7.10
CA ALA A 459 7.83 15.16 7.12
C ALA A 459 8.77 14.51 8.16
N GLY A 460 9.99 14.17 7.72
CA GLY A 460 11.00 13.51 8.53
C GLY A 460 10.74 12.02 8.82
N ALA A 461 9.62 11.44 8.36
CA ALA A 461 9.31 10.04 8.62
C ALA A 461 10.09 9.06 7.73
N VAL A 462 10.39 9.47 6.50
CA VAL A 462 10.90 8.58 5.44
C VAL A 462 12.43 8.47 5.49
N THR A 463 12.91 7.23 5.50
CA THR A 463 14.32 6.83 5.59
C THR A 463 14.60 5.67 4.63
N ALA A 464 15.87 5.36 4.39
CA ALA A 464 16.23 4.21 3.56
C ALA A 464 15.74 2.87 4.15
N GLY A 465 15.69 2.74 5.48
CA GLY A 465 15.16 1.58 6.18
C GLY A 465 13.64 1.46 6.00
N THR A 466 12.91 2.55 6.23
CA THR A 466 11.44 2.55 6.13
C THR A 466 10.95 2.38 4.69
N VAL A 467 11.62 2.95 3.69
CA VAL A 467 11.31 2.73 2.27
C VAL A 467 11.41 1.23 1.91
N ARG A 468 12.44 0.53 2.38
CA ARG A 468 12.57 -0.93 2.20
C ARG A 468 11.49 -1.70 2.94
N GLY A 469 11.06 -1.22 4.11
CA GLY A 469 9.97 -1.81 4.89
C GLY A 469 8.62 -1.77 4.16
N LEU A 470 8.32 -0.69 3.43
CA LEU A 470 7.05 -0.53 2.70
C LEU A 470 6.78 -1.67 1.70
N GLN A 471 7.81 -2.22 1.07
CA GLN A 471 7.68 -3.34 0.11
C GLN A 471 7.02 -4.59 0.72
N ARG A 472 7.15 -4.78 2.04
CA ARG A 472 6.66 -5.97 2.74
C ARG A 472 5.24 -5.83 3.25
N LEU A 473 4.70 -4.61 3.33
CA LEU A 473 3.39 -4.35 3.90
C LEU A 473 2.25 -5.03 3.13
N ARG A 474 2.39 -5.09 1.80
CA ARG A 474 1.41 -5.76 0.92
C ARG A 474 1.18 -7.22 1.29
N THR A 475 2.24 -7.96 1.65
CA THR A 475 2.10 -9.38 2.04
C THR A 475 1.67 -9.55 3.51
N GLN A 476 1.69 -8.47 4.29
CA GLN A 476 1.31 -8.44 5.70
C GLN A 476 -0.12 -7.96 5.94
N ASN A 477 -0.92 -7.78 4.87
CA ASN A 477 -2.25 -7.16 4.94
C ASN A 477 -2.21 -5.78 5.66
N ALA A 478 -1.19 -5.00 5.35
CA ALA A 478 -0.96 -3.69 5.93
C ALA A 478 -0.68 -2.64 4.85
N GLY A 479 -0.89 -1.37 5.18
CA GLY A 479 -0.66 -0.25 4.28
C GLY A 479 -0.31 1.04 5.01
N VAL A 480 0.35 1.96 4.34
CA VAL A 480 0.65 3.29 4.88
C VAL A 480 0.11 4.37 3.95
N VAL A 481 -0.46 5.42 4.52
CA VAL A 481 -0.84 6.65 3.81
C VAL A 481 0.10 7.76 4.28
N LEU A 482 0.88 8.31 3.36
CA LEU A 482 1.86 9.36 3.60
C LEU A 482 1.42 10.65 2.91
N ALA A 483 1.18 11.71 3.67
CA ALA A 483 0.98 13.04 3.12
C ALA A 483 2.24 13.90 3.32
N LEU A 484 2.73 14.49 2.22
CA LEU A 484 3.88 15.40 2.22
C LEU A 484 3.47 16.75 1.64
N ARG A 485 4.15 17.81 2.08
CA ARG A 485 4.00 19.14 1.48
C ARG A 485 4.78 19.25 0.18
N THR A 486 5.93 18.58 0.13
CA THR A 486 6.84 18.52 -1.03
C THR A 486 7.69 17.26 -0.94
N LEU A 487 8.15 16.74 -2.08
CA LEU A 487 9.13 15.63 -2.07
C LEU A 487 10.46 16.05 -1.45
N ALA A 488 10.78 17.35 -1.40
CA ALA A 488 11.98 17.87 -0.74
C ALA A 488 12.05 17.58 0.79
N GLU A 489 10.94 17.16 1.40
CA GLU A 489 10.91 16.68 2.80
C GLU A 489 11.51 15.27 2.96
N VAL A 490 11.78 14.59 1.86
CA VAL A 490 12.43 13.29 1.79
C VAL A 490 13.83 13.48 1.18
N PRO A 491 14.86 12.76 1.66
CA PRO A 491 16.17 12.78 1.02
C PRO A 491 16.09 12.49 -0.48
N GLU A 492 16.79 13.28 -1.30
CA GLU A 492 16.69 13.23 -2.77
C GLU A 492 16.97 11.82 -3.33
N ALA A 493 17.95 11.12 -2.75
CA ALA A 493 18.30 9.75 -3.11
C ALA A 493 17.14 8.74 -2.94
N LEU A 494 16.12 9.08 -2.15
CA LEU A 494 14.98 8.23 -1.87
C LEU A 494 13.73 8.59 -2.68
N HIS A 495 13.71 9.69 -3.45
CA HIS A 495 12.53 10.10 -4.23
C HIS A 495 12.09 9.02 -5.22
N GLY A 496 13.02 8.54 -6.05
CA GLY A 496 12.78 7.47 -7.01
C GLY A 496 12.36 6.16 -6.34
N PRO A 497 13.13 5.62 -5.36
CA PRO A 497 12.76 4.42 -4.61
C PRO A 497 11.39 4.50 -3.93
N LEU A 498 11.07 5.62 -3.27
CA LEU A 498 9.78 5.83 -2.61
C LEU A 498 8.65 5.77 -3.64
N LEU A 499 8.75 6.54 -4.72
CA LEU A 499 7.77 6.54 -5.79
C LEU A 499 7.65 5.17 -6.43
N ALA A 500 8.73 4.41 -6.65
CA ALA A 500 8.65 3.07 -7.22
C ALA A 500 7.91 2.06 -6.32
N ILE A 501 8.04 2.18 -4.99
CA ILE A 501 7.51 1.18 -4.04
C ILE A 501 6.04 1.37 -3.72
N VAL A 502 5.57 2.62 -3.60
CA VAL A 502 4.16 2.91 -3.34
C VAL A 502 3.30 2.60 -4.57
N GLY A 503 2.19 1.89 -4.38
CA GLY A 503 1.28 1.54 -5.48
C GLY A 503 0.34 2.67 -5.86
N CYS A 504 -0.04 3.51 -4.90
CA CYS A 504 -0.93 4.65 -5.11
C CYS A 504 -0.14 5.96 -4.98
N ARG A 505 -0.24 6.82 -6.00
CA ARG A 505 0.52 8.07 -6.12
C ARG A 505 -0.42 9.21 -6.46
N MET A 506 -0.41 10.26 -5.65
CA MET A 506 -1.31 11.39 -5.78
C MET A 506 -0.53 12.71 -5.73
N ALA A 507 -0.69 13.50 -6.79
CA ALA A 507 -0.05 14.79 -6.98
C ALA A 507 -1.11 15.89 -6.95
N PHE A 508 -1.16 16.69 -5.89
CA PHE A 508 -2.14 17.77 -5.72
C PHE A 508 -1.76 19.02 -6.52
N ALA A 509 -2.75 19.87 -6.79
CA ALA A 509 -2.53 21.17 -7.41
C ALA A 509 -1.48 22.01 -6.67
N GLY A 510 -0.65 22.73 -7.42
CA GLY A 510 0.35 23.65 -6.88
C GLY A 510 1.69 23.00 -6.51
N LEU A 511 1.97 21.79 -7.01
CA LEU A 511 3.28 21.17 -6.88
C LEU A 511 4.38 22.00 -7.56
N PRO A 512 5.57 22.11 -6.95
CA PRO A 512 6.69 22.72 -7.62
C PRO A 512 7.19 21.84 -8.77
N THR A 513 7.86 22.46 -9.75
CA THR A 513 8.29 21.78 -10.98
C THR A 513 9.29 20.65 -10.73
N TRP A 514 10.16 20.77 -9.71
CA TRP A 514 11.10 19.70 -9.35
C TRP A 514 10.39 18.47 -8.78
N ASP A 515 9.36 18.65 -7.94
CA ASP A 515 8.53 17.53 -7.49
C ASP A 515 7.76 16.92 -8.67
N GLY A 516 7.21 17.77 -9.55
CA GLY A 516 6.55 17.35 -10.79
C GLY A 516 7.45 16.50 -11.70
N LYS A 517 8.76 16.77 -11.72
CA LYS A 517 9.72 15.97 -12.50
C LYS A 517 9.82 14.54 -11.98
N ALA A 518 9.92 14.35 -10.67
CA ALA A 518 9.99 13.01 -10.08
C ALA A 518 8.71 12.19 -10.35
N PHE A 519 7.53 12.82 -10.27
CA PHE A 519 6.26 12.19 -10.64
C PHE A 519 6.17 11.86 -12.13
N ALA A 520 6.58 12.78 -13.01
CA ALA A 520 6.59 12.57 -14.45
C ALA A 520 7.49 11.39 -14.86
N GLU A 521 8.66 11.26 -14.21
CA GLU A 521 9.57 10.13 -14.39
C GLU A 521 8.95 8.83 -13.89
N ALA A 522 8.33 8.82 -12.70
CA ALA A 522 7.72 7.63 -12.11
C ALA A 522 6.50 7.11 -12.90
N TRP A 523 5.72 8.00 -13.51
CA TRP A 523 4.57 7.62 -14.33
C TRP A 523 4.93 7.26 -15.78
N GLY A 524 6.13 7.62 -16.22
CA GLY A 524 6.67 7.28 -17.52
C GLY A 524 5.99 7.98 -18.70
N THR A 525 6.25 7.45 -19.89
CA THR A 525 5.77 7.98 -21.17
C THR A 525 4.63 7.14 -21.75
N GLU A 526 3.85 7.76 -22.62
CA GLU A 526 2.82 7.14 -23.42
C GLU A 526 3.05 7.50 -24.89
N ARG A 527 2.82 6.54 -25.78
CA ARG A 527 2.87 6.76 -27.22
C ARG A 527 1.58 7.46 -27.64
N VAL A 528 1.70 8.71 -28.08
CA VAL A 528 0.59 9.50 -28.59
C VAL A 528 0.80 9.70 -30.09
N GLU A 529 -0.20 9.36 -30.89
CA GLU A 529 -0.24 9.69 -32.30
C GLU A 529 -0.46 11.19 -32.46
N MET A 530 0.59 11.93 -32.81
CA MET A 530 0.50 13.35 -33.12
C MET A 530 0.18 13.50 -34.61
N THR A 531 -0.96 14.11 -34.90
CA THR A 531 -1.32 14.45 -36.28
C THR A 531 -0.76 15.83 -36.60
N GLU A 532 0.30 15.88 -37.41
CA GLU A 532 0.90 17.12 -37.89
C GLU A 532 0.28 17.47 -39.24
N VAL A 533 -0.52 18.53 -39.29
CA VAL A 533 -1.11 19.03 -40.53
C VAL A 533 -0.15 20.07 -41.12
N ALA A 534 0.68 19.63 -42.06
CA ALA A 534 1.61 20.52 -42.74
C ALA A 534 0.93 21.13 -43.98
N HIS A 535 0.66 22.45 -43.94
CA HIS A 535 0.19 23.18 -45.12
C HIS A 535 1.34 23.46 -46.08
N HIS A 536 1.53 22.61 -47.09
CA HIS A 536 2.49 22.88 -48.16
C HIS A 536 1.84 23.75 -49.25
N THR A 537 2.30 24.99 -49.39
CA THR A 537 1.98 25.81 -50.58
C THR A 537 2.78 25.29 -51.77
N VAL A 538 2.10 24.65 -52.74
CA VAL A 538 2.74 24.17 -53.97
C VAL A 538 3.21 25.36 -54.80
N PHE A 539 4.51 25.67 -54.72
CA PHE A 539 5.19 26.43 -55.77
C PHE A 539 5.55 25.44 -56.89
N ALA A 540 4.68 25.37 -57.91
CA ALA A 540 4.97 24.63 -59.13
C ALA A 540 5.99 25.42 -59.96
N ASP A 541 7.24 24.94 -59.99
CA ASP A 541 8.34 25.50 -60.78
C ASP A 541 8.55 24.71 -62.09
N GLN A 542 7.48 24.63 -62.90
CA GLN A 542 7.56 24.17 -64.29
C GLN A 542 6.75 25.11 -65.20
N PRO A 543 7.35 25.68 -66.25
CA PRO A 543 6.72 26.73 -67.07
C PRO A 543 5.52 26.23 -67.88
N MET A 544 5.42 24.93 -68.16
CA MET A 544 4.36 24.37 -69.01
C MET A 544 3.05 24.10 -68.26
N THR A 545 3.09 23.90 -66.93
CA THR A 545 1.90 23.69 -66.08
C THR A 545 1.24 24.99 -65.60
N ARG A 546 1.95 26.14 -65.65
CA ARG A 546 1.36 27.46 -65.35
C ARG A 546 0.24 27.85 -66.32
N ALA A 547 0.34 27.49 -67.60
CA ALA A 547 -0.68 27.83 -68.59
C ALA A 547 -1.99 27.07 -68.34
N ILE A 548 -1.91 25.79 -67.96
CA ILE A 548 -3.09 24.94 -67.69
C ILE A 548 -3.74 25.33 -66.34
N HIS A 549 -2.93 25.67 -65.33
CA HIS A 549 -3.46 26.14 -64.05
C HIS A 549 -4.01 27.56 -64.09
N ALA A 550 -3.48 28.46 -64.92
CA ALA A 550 -4.04 29.80 -65.12
C ALA A 550 -5.40 29.73 -65.83
N LEU A 551 -5.53 28.87 -66.84
CA LEU A 551 -6.79 28.69 -67.58
C LEU A 551 -7.88 28.05 -66.70
N ARG A 552 -7.51 27.14 -65.77
CA ARG A 552 -8.46 26.54 -64.82
C ARG A 552 -8.80 27.44 -63.62
N LYS A 553 -7.85 28.28 -63.16
CA LYS A 553 -8.05 29.23 -62.05
C LYS A 553 -9.00 30.38 -62.42
N LEU A 554 -9.08 30.74 -63.70
CA LEU A 554 -10.06 31.70 -64.22
C LEU A 554 -11.49 31.15 -64.29
N VAL A 555 -11.68 29.83 -64.24
CA VAL A 555 -13.01 29.19 -64.41
C VAL A 555 -13.64 28.78 -63.08
N THR A 556 -12.88 28.45 -62.03
CA THR A 556 -13.46 27.83 -60.82
C THR A 556 -13.15 28.48 -59.48
N GLY A 557 -12.38 29.58 -59.41
CA GLY A 557 -12.33 30.46 -58.23
C GLY A 557 -11.90 29.86 -56.87
N LYS A 558 -11.39 28.62 -56.81
CA LYS A 558 -10.90 28.00 -55.57
C LYS A 558 -9.49 27.44 -55.75
N ALA A 559 -8.56 27.91 -54.92
CA ALA A 559 -7.25 27.31 -54.76
C ALA A 559 -7.39 26.00 -53.96
N VAL A 560 -6.91 24.89 -54.53
CA VAL A 560 -6.88 23.59 -53.86
C VAL A 560 -5.62 23.56 -52.99
N THR A 561 -5.78 23.72 -51.67
CA THR A 561 -4.76 23.35 -50.69
C THR A 561 -5.00 21.89 -50.32
N THR A 562 -4.11 21.00 -50.75
CA THR A 562 -4.08 19.62 -50.26
C THR A 562 -3.47 19.61 -48.85
N GLU A 563 -4.28 19.28 -47.85
CA GLU A 563 -3.81 19.02 -46.49
C GLU A 563 -3.03 17.70 -46.48
N ALA A 564 -1.74 17.76 -46.16
CA ALA A 564 -0.94 16.57 -45.87
C ALA A 564 -1.01 16.31 -44.37
N VAL A 565 -1.89 15.39 -43.98
CA VAL A 565 -2.04 14.92 -42.61
C VAL A 565 -0.98 13.86 -42.36
N THR A 566 0.09 14.22 -41.65
CA THR A 566 1.14 13.26 -41.28
C THR A 566 0.90 12.84 -39.83
N VAL A 567 0.50 11.58 -39.64
CA VAL A 567 0.40 11.00 -38.29
C VAL A 567 1.79 10.51 -37.91
N ARG A 568 2.36 11.09 -36.85
CA ARG A 568 3.65 10.72 -36.27
C ARG A 568 3.43 10.23 -34.85
N GLU A 569 3.83 9.00 -34.56
CA GLU A 569 3.89 8.51 -33.19
C GLU A 569 4.99 9.23 -32.42
N VAL A 570 4.65 9.85 -31.29
CA VAL A 570 5.61 10.51 -30.39
C VAL A 570 5.42 9.96 -28.98
N GLU A 571 6.51 9.54 -28.36
CA GLU A 571 6.54 9.20 -26.93
C GLU A 571 6.49 10.51 -26.12
N ARG A 572 5.39 10.74 -25.40
CA ARG A 572 5.18 11.92 -24.55
C ARG A 572 5.00 11.46 -23.11
N GLN A 573 5.55 12.21 -22.15
CA GLN A 573 5.22 11.99 -20.73
C GLN A 573 3.70 12.04 -20.53
N ARG A 574 3.14 11.08 -19.77
CA ARG A 574 1.70 11.06 -19.46
C ARG A 574 1.24 12.36 -18.80
N TRP A 575 2.10 12.89 -17.92
CA TRP A 575 2.02 14.21 -17.32
C TRP A 575 3.42 14.81 -17.29
N SER A 576 3.58 16.00 -17.86
CA SER A 576 4.85 16.72 -17.74
C SER A 576 4.97 17.43 -16.40
N ALA A 577 6.20 17.73 -15.98
CA ALA A 577 6.43 18.53 -14.76
C ALA A 577 5.73 19.90 -14.81
N SER A 578 5.68 20.52 -15.99
CA SER A 578 4.97 21.79 -16.23
C SER A 578 3.45 21.63 -16.12
N ASP A 579 2.91 20.53 -16.66
CA ASP A 579 1.47 20.23 -16.55
C ASP A 579 1.07 20.04 -15.08
N LEU A 580 1.89 19.33 -14.29
CA LEU A 580 1.61 19.13 -12.86
C LEU A 580 1.69 20.42 -12.05
N ALA A 581 2.62 21.31 -12.40
CA ALA A 581 2.78 22.58 -11.72
C ALA A 581 1.69 23.61 -12.07
N HIS A 582 1.23 23.63 -13.34
CA HIS A 582 0.41 24.74 -13.86
C HIS A 582 -0.96 24.35 -14.42
N ALA A 583 -1.16 23.10 -14.84
CA ALA A 583 -2.40 22.66 -15.48
C ALA A 583 -3.39 22.01 -14.51
N VAL A 584 -2.95 21.58 -13.32
CA VAL A 584 -3.82 20.96 -12.30
C VAL A 584 -4.60 22.06 -11.56
N PRO A 585 -5.95 22.12 -11.68
CA PRO A 585 -6.73 23.17 -11.04
C PRO A 585 -6.81 22.98 -9.51
N PRO A 586 -7.03 24.04 -8.73
CA PRO A 586 -7.29 23.93 -7.29
C PRO A 586 -8.43 22.95 -6.98
N GLY A 587 -8.29 22.17 -5.90
CA GLY A 587 -9.25 21.13 -5.54
C GLY A 587 -9.19 19.87 -6.41
N HIS A 588 -8.20 19.77 -7.31
CA HIS A 588 -7.93 18.56 -8.08
C HIS A 588 -6.57 17.96 -7.73
N ALA A 589 -6.40 16.71 -8.11
CA ALA A 589 -5.12 16.02 -8.09
C ALA A 589 -4.99 15.07 -9.27
N VAL A 590 -3.76 14.74 -9.64
CA VAL A 590 -3.46 13.65 -10.56
C VAL A 590 -3.19 12.39 -9.74
N LEU A 591 -3.93 11.34 -10.01
CA LEU A 591 -3.91 10.09 -9.24
C LEU A 591 -3.60 8.91 -10.15
N SER A 592 -2.66 8.07 -9.72
CA SER A 592 -2.45 6.72 -10.24
C SER A 592 -2.65 5.72 -9.11
N LEU A 593 -3.33 4.61 -9.42
CA LEU A 593 -3.68 3.57 -8.45
C LEU A 593 -3.11 2.24 -8.90
N SER A 594 -2.69 1.44 -7.92
CA SER A 594 -2.36 0.04 -8.10
C SER A 594 -3.07 -0.78 -7.05
N HIS A 595 -3.72 -1.85 -7.47
CA HIS A 595 -4.43 -2.76 -6.58
C HIS A 595 -3.52 -3.91 -6.12
N VAL A 596 -3.78 -4.49 -4.94
CA VAL A 596 -3.04 -5.68 -4.46
C VAL A 596 -3.20 -6.92 -5.35
N ARG A 597 -4.12 -6.90 -6.32
CA ARG A 597 -4.25 -7.95 -7.35
C ARG A 597 -3.46 -7.66 -8.63
N GLY A 598 -2.80 -6.51 -8.72
CA GLY A 598 -2.00 -6.11 -9.88
C GLY A 598 -2.73 -5.27 -10.93
N GLU A 599 -4.01 -4.98 -10.74
CA GLU A 599 -4.75 -4.02 -11.56
C GLU A 599 -4.18 -2.61 -11.36
N GLN A 600 -4.09 -1.83 -12.44
CA GLN A 600 -3.49 -0.49 -12.41
C GLN A 600 -4.38 0.51 -13.14
N VAL A 601 -4.47 1.72 -12.58
CA VAL A 601 -5.09 2.88 -13.19
C VAL A 601 -3.99 3.89 -13.54
N PRO A 602 -3.90 4.33 -14.81
CA PRO A 602 -2.90 5.31 -15.22
C PRO A 602 -3.12 6.64 -14.50
N PRO A 603 -2.12 7.54 -14.46
CA PRO A 603 -2.26 8.86 -13.87
C PRO A 603 -3.33 9.68 -14.59
N MET A 604 -4.44 9.95 -13.91
CA MET A 604 -5.56 10.73 -14.44
C MET A 604 -5.95 11.84 -13.47
N LEU A 605 -6.58 12.89 -14.01
CA LEU A 605 -7.05 14.02 -13.22
C LEU A 605 -8.33 13.65 -12.46
N VAL A 606 -8.39 14.04 -11.19
CA VAL A 606 -9.51 13.80 -10.28
C VAL A 606 -9.99 15.14 -9.71
N ASP A 607 -11.29 15.35 -9.67
CA ASP A 607 -11.94 16.41 -8.89
C ASP A 607 -12.25 15.88 -7.48
N LEU A 608 -11.73 16.53 -6.45
CA LEU A 608 -11.86 16.12 -5.05
C LEU A 608 -12.98 16.88 -4.31
N ARG A 609 -13.75 17.71 -5.02
CA ARG A 609 -14.81 18.54 -4.43
C ARG A 609 -16.18 17.84 -4.37
N GLY A 610 -16.33 16.66 -4.98
CA GLY A 610 -17.55 15.83 -4.91
C GLY A 610 -17.85 15.04 -6.18
#